data_AF-A0A7C1F4P2-F1
#
_entry.id   AF-A0A7C1F4P2-F1
#
_cell.length_a   1.000
_cell.length_b   1.000
_cell.length_c   1.000
_cell.angle_alpha   90.00
_cell.angle_beta   90.00
_cell.angle_gamma   90.00
#
_symmetry.space_group_name_H-M   'P 1'
#
loop_
_entity.id
_entity.type
_entity.pdbx_description
1 polymer ?
#
loop_
_entity_poly.entity_id
_entity_poly.type
_entity_poly.pdbx_seq_one_letter_code
_entity_poly.pdbx_strand_id
1 'polypeptide(L)'
;MTNKKPNNQPNMDLIRMVQNARMAHDQAAQPSQVAAVYWIEVKPRQVTTTPTPRAGFWRIRVTTQTVDAVWSAVKSATEAGELGYKSKVSTASRDGDPNSRVIHVLTVDADDAVDVERVRAALVKIGHTPDGYERRAEG
;
A
#
# COMPACT_ATOMS: atom_id res chain seq x y z
N MET A 1 -27.06 -11.40 -43.17
CA MET A 1 -25.72 -11.42 -42.55
C MET A 1 -25.71 -10.39 -41.42
N THR A 2 -25.96 -10.79 -40.17
CA THR A 2 -25.97 -9.88 -39.02
C THR A 2 -24.63 -9.95 -38.29
N ASN A 3 -23.81 -8.92 -38.47
CA ASN A 3 -22.50 -8.80 -37.85
C ASN A 3 -22.69 -8.35 -36.39
N LYS A 4 -22.60 -9.29 -35.44
CA LYS A 4 -22.64 -8.99 -33.99
C LYS A 4 -21.30 -8.39 -33.60
N LYS A 5 -21.26 -7.10 -33.26
CA LYS A 5 -20.06 -6.47 -32.68
C LYS A 5 -19.65 -7.22 -31.40
N PRO A 6 -18.37 -7.53 -31.18
CA PRO A 6 -17.93 -8.20 -29.98
C PRO A 6 -18.22 -7.33 -28.76
N ASN A 7 -18.80 -7.94 -27.73
CA ASN A 7 -19.13 -7.27 -26.47
C ASN A 7 -17.83 -6.98 -25.71
N ASN A 8 -17.36 -5.73 -25.78
CA ASN A 8 -16.12 -5.26 -25.15
C ASN A 8 -16.28 -4.89 -23.66
N GLN A 9 -17.32 -5.38 -22.99
CA GLN A 9 -17.52 -5.08 -21.58
C GLN A 9 -16.52 -5.88 -20.73
N PRO A 10 -15.76 -5.22 -19.86
CA PRO A 10 -14.80 -5.90 -18.98
C PRO A 10 -15.52 -6.92 -18.11
N ASN A 11 -15.03 -8.16 -18.10
CA ASN A 11 -15.58 -9.21 -17.26
C ASN A 11 -15.23 -8.90 -15.78
N MET A 12 -16.21 -8.34 -15.05
CA MET A 12 -16.02 -7.89 -13.68
C MET A 12 -15.69 -9.03 -12.72
N ASP A 13 -16.16 -10.25 -12.98
CA ASP A 13 -15.87 -11.43 -12.16
C ASP A 13 -14.45 -11.92 -12.39
N LEU A 14 -13.99 -11.91 -13.65
CA LEU A 14 -12.58 -12.19 -13.97
C LEU A 14 -11.65 -11.13 -13.36
N ILE A 15 -12.04 -9.85 -13.41
CA ILE A 15 -11.29 -8.76 -12.78
C ILE A 15 -11.19 -8.98 -11.27
N ARG A 16 -12.31 -9.29 -10.60
CA ARG A 16 -12.33 -9.58 -9.16
C ARG A 16 -11.52 -10.83 -8.82
N MET A 17 -11.61 -11.88 -9.63
CA MET A 17 -10.86 -13.12 -9.42
C MET A 17 -9.35 -12.89 -9.56
N VAL A 18 -8.91 -12.15 -10.59
CA VAL A 18 -7.50 -11.80 -10.79
C VAL A 18 -7.01 -10.87 -9.67
N GLN A 19 -7.83 -9.91 -9.24
CA GLN A 19 -7.51 -9.05 -8.10
C GLN A 19 -7.37 -9.85 -6.81
N ASN A 20 -8.29 -10.78 -6.53
CA ASN A 20 -8.25 -11.64 -5.36
C ASN A 20 -7.03 -12.58 -5.39
N ALA A 21 -6.72 -13.18 -6.55
CA ALA A 21 -5.54 -14.02 -6.72
C ALA A 21 -4.25 -13.22 -6.53
N ARG A 22 -4.19 -11.99 -7.04
CA ARG A 22 -3.07 -11.07 -6.82
C ARG A 22 -2.94 -10.68 -5.35
N MET A 23 -4.04 -10.32 -4.68
CA MET A 23 -4.05 -9.99 -3.25
C MET A 23 -3.65 -11.19 -2.38
N ALA A 24 -4.07 -12.41 -2.73
CA ALA A 24 -3.65 -13.62 -2.04
C ALA A 24 -2.15 -13.89 -2.22
N HIS A 25 -1.60 -13.62 -3.40
CA HIS A 25 -0.16 -13.68 -3.64
C HIS A 25 0.59 -12.58 -2.88
N ASP A 26 0.05 -11.35 -2.83
CA ASP A 26 0.60 -10.21 -2.08
C ASP A 26 0.64 -10.47 -0.56
N GLN A 27 -0.33 -11.22 -0.03
CA GLN A 27 -0.37 -11.64 1.37
C GLN A 27 0.82 -12.53 1.74
N ALA A 28 1.28 -13.40 0.84
CA ALA A 28 2.44 -14.29 1.05
C ALA A 28 3.76 -13.70 0.51
N ALA A 29 3.71 -12.56 -0.18
CA ALA A 29 4.87 -12.00 -0.87
C ALA A 29 5.91 -11.45 0.10
N GLN A 30 7.18 -11.79 -0.17
CA GLN A 30 8.35 -11.15 0.44
C GLN A 30 8.85 -10.07 -0.53
N PRO A 31 8.71 -8.77 -0.20
CA PRO A 31 9.10 -7.68 -1.10
C PRO A 31 10.53 -7.77 -1.62
N SER A 32 11.46 -8.34 -0.85
CA SER A 32 12.86 -8.54 -1.26
C SER A 32 13.01 -9.53 -2.44
N GLN A 33 12.08 -10.46 -2.62
CA GLN A 33 12.16 -11.56 -3.60
C GLN A 33 11.30 -11.37 -4.86
N VAL A 34 10.48 -10.32 -4.91
CA VAL A 34 9.51 -10.11 -6.00
C VAL A 34 9.96 -8.99 -6.93
N ALA A 35 10.62 -9.27 -8.04
CA ALA A 35 11.04 -8.19 -8.96
C ALA A 35 9.94 -7.69 -9.93
N ALA A 36 8.84 -8.46 -10.09
CA ALA A 36 7.84 -8.24 -11.14
C ALA A 36 6.57 -7.47 -10.72
N VAL A 37 6.34 -7.26 -9.42
CA VAL A 37 5.11 -6.63 -8.88
C VAL A 37 5.44 -5.24 -8.34
N TYR A 38 5.09 -4.16 -9.07
CA TYR A 38 5.54 -2.80 -8.73
C TYR A 38 5.26 -2.35 -7.27
N TRP A 39 4.12 -2.79 -6.70
CA TRP A 39 3.77 -2.58 -5.29
C TRP A 39 3.00 -3.78 -4.72
N ILE A 40 3.35 -4.17 -3.50
CA ILE A 40 2.53 -5.02 -2.65
C ILE A 40 1.72 -4.10 -1.74
N GLU A 41 0.44 -4.37 -1.54
CA GLU A 41 -0.42 -3.56 -0.68
C GLU A 41 -1.21 -4.38 0.34
N VAL A 42 -1.59 -3.72 1.42
CA VAL A 42 -2.43 -4.28 2.48
C VAL A 42 -3.40 -3.22 3.00
N LYS A 43 -4.60 -3.67 3.37
CA LYS A 43 -5.67 -2.83 3.93
C LYS A 43 -6.09 -3.39 5.30
N PRO A 44 -6.71 -2.57 6.16
CA PRO A 44 -7.37 -3.05 7.36
C PRO A 44 -8.36 -4.17 7.06
N ARG A 45 -8.46 -5.17 7.95
CA ARG A 45 -9.42 -6.29 7.80
C ARG A 45 -10.87 -5.81 7.83
N GLN A 46 -11.11 -4.73 8.58
CA GLN A 46 -12.37 -4.00 8.60
C GLN A 46 -12.13 -2.63 8.00
N VAL A 47 -12.61 -2.43 6.77
CA VAL A 47 -12.52 -1.11 6.12
C VAL A 47 -13.58 -0.22 6.74
N THR A 48 -13.14 0.75 7.54
CA THR A 48 -14.01 1.68 8.27
C THR A 48 -14.11 3.05 7.62
N THR A 49 -13.24 3.36 6.65
CA THR A 49 -13.15 4.72 6.10
C THR A 49 -12.74 4.72 4.64
N THR A 50 -13.35 5.62 3.87
CA THR A 50 -12.99 5.89 2.47
C THR A 50 -12.07 7.11 2.42
N PRO A 51 -10.92 7.04 1.73
CA PRO A 51 -10.02 8.19 1.60
C PRO A 51 -10.67 9.35 0.86
N THR A 52 -10.35 10.57 1.29
CA THR A 52 -10.74 11.80 0.59
C THR A 52 -9.77 12.07 -0.59
N PRO A 53 -10.09 13.01 -1.49
CA PRO A 53 -9.13 13.49 -2.51
C PRO A 53 -7.83 14.04 -1.91
N ARG A 54 -7.87 14.49 -0.65
CA ARG A 54 -6.72 15.05 0.08
C ARG A 54 -5.93 14.01 0.87
N ALA A 55 -6.13 12.71 0.62
CA ALA A 55 -5.35 11.66 1.26
C ALA A 55 -3.84 11.93 1.16
N GLY A 56 -3.09 11.51 2.18
CA GLY A 56 -1.63 11.64 2.19
C GLY A 56 -0.96 10.34 2.61
N PHE A 57 0.36 10.38 2.79
CA PHE A 57 1.09 9.22 3.27
C PHE A 57 2.35 9.59 4.04
N TRP A 58 2.66 8.77 5.05
CA TRP A 58 3.98 8.69 5.64
C TRP A 58 4.89 7.82 4.78
N ARG A 59 6.14 8.23 4.59
CA ARG A 59 7.15 7.49 3.84
C ARG A 59 8.22 6.91 4.77
N ILE A 60 8.57 5.65 4.52
CA ILE A 60 9.65 4.94 5.20
C ILE A 60 10.59 4.38 4.14
N ARG A 61 11.85 4.82 4.13
CA ARG A 61 12.91 4.22 3.31
C ARG A 61 13.49 3.01 4.01
N VAL A 62 13.64 1.94 3.24
CA VAL A 62 14.18 0.65 3.69
C VAL A 62 15.11 0.09 2.63
N THR A 63 15.89 -0.94 2.96
CA THR A 63 16.74 -1.63 1.98
C THR A 63 16.19 -3.01 1.68
N THR A 64 16.70 -3.67 0.65
CA THR A 64 16.42 -5.09 0.37
C THR A 64 16.68 -6.01 1.56
N GLN A 65 17.62 -5.66 2.45
CA GLN A 65 17.91 -6.46 3.65
C GLN A 65 16.89 -6.26 4.77
N THR A 66 16.28 -5.07 4.89
CA THR A 66 15.38 -4.73 6.00
C THR A 66 13.91 -4.72 5.63
N VAL A 67 13.60 -4.64 4.33
CA VAL A 67 12.24 -4.43 3.81
C VAL A 67 11.24 -5.48 4.31
N ASP A 68 11.61 -6.76 4.36
CA ASP A 68 10.67 -7.81 4.74
C ASP A 68 10.25 -7.72 6.21
N ALA A 69 11.21 -7.46 7.10
CA ALA A 69 10.96 -7.30 8.53
C ALA A 69 10.09 -6.06 8.81
N VAL A 70 10.44 -4.92 8.21
CA VAL A 70 9.69 -3.67 8.35
C VAL A 70 8.30 -3.81 7.73
N TRP A 71 8.19 -4.43 6.56
CA TRP A 71 6.92 -4.67 5.90
C TRP A 71 6.02 -5.58 6.72
N SER A 72 6.55 -6.63 7.33
CA SER A 72 5.77 -7.51 8.21
C SER A 72 5.13 -6.74 9.36
N ALA A 73 5.89 -5.88 10.05
CA ALA A 73 5.37 -5.05 11.14
C ALA A 73 4.29 -4.06 10.65
N VAL A 74 4.56 -3.33 9.57
CA VAL A 74 3.61 -2.38 8.97
C VAL A 74 2.34 -3.09 8.51
N LYS A 75 2.48 -4.28 7.89
CA LYS A 75 1.36 -5.08 7.41
C LYS A 75 0.46 -5.49 8.55
N SER A 76 1.01 -6.07 9.62
CA SER A 76 0.24 -6.48 10.80
C SER A 76 -0.50 -5.31 11.45
N ALA A 77 0.17 -4.16 11.63
CA ALA A 77 -0.45 -2.96 12.21
C ALA A 77 -1.54 -2.36 11.29
N THR A 78 -1.34 -2.42 9.97
CA THR A 78 -2.36 -1.99 8.99
C THR A 78 -3.59 -2.90 9.04
N GLU A 79 -3.40 -4.22 9.03
CA GLU A 79 -4.51 -5.19 9.10
C GLU A 79 -5.34 -5.05 10.37
N ALA A 80 -4.68 -4.72 11.49
CA ALA A 80 -5.31 -4.44 12.78
C ALA A 80 -6.06 -3.09 12.82
N GLY A 81 -5.93 -2.25 11.78
CA GLY A 81 -6.55 -0.92 11.73
C GLY A 81 -5.82 0.13 12.58
N GLU A 82 -4.60 -0.15 13.03
CA GLU A 82 -3.80 0.77 13.85
C GLU A 82 -3.13 1.85 13.02
N LEU A 83 -2.87 1.58 11.75
CA LEU A 83 -2.31 2.55 10.80
C LEU A 83 -3.43 3.24 10.01
N GLY A 84 -3.09 3.78 8.84
CA GLY A 84 -4.08 4.40 7.96
C GLY A 84 -4.87 3.39 7.12
N TYR A 85 -5.62 3.87 6.14
CA TYR A 85 -6.57 3.05 5.36
C TYR A 85 -5.89 2.05 4.40
N LYS A 86 -4.60 2.22 4.14
CA LYS A 86 -3.80 1.35 3.27
C LYS A 86 -2.31 1.54 3.53
N SER A 87 -1.55 0.46 3.42
CA SER A 87 -0.08 0.51 3.31
C SER A 87 0.37 -0.19 2.05
N LYS A 88 1.50 0.26 1.48
CA LYS A 88 2.10 -0.38 0.31
C LYS A 88 3.62 -0.31 0.36
N VAL A 89 4.28 -1.33 -0.17
CA VAL A 89 5.74 -1.43 -0.26
C VAL A 89 6.17 -1.63 -1.71
N SER A 90 7.19 -0.89 -2.13
CA SER A 90 7.79 -1.09 -3.44
C SER A 90 8.62 -2.36 -3.41
N THR A 91 8.61 -3.10 -4.50
CA THR A 91 9.47 -4.29 -4.65
C THR A 91 10.69 -4.03 -5.53
N ALA A 92 10.69 -2.88 -6.21
CA ALA A 92 11.79 -2.32 -6.98
C ALA A 92 12.25 -0.98 -6.38
N SER A 93 13.47 -0.59 -6.75
CA SER A 93 14.03 0.73 -6.47
C SER A 93 13.19 1.85 -7.08
N ARG A 94 13.20 3.02 -6.44
CA ARG A 94 12.52 4.23 -6.93
C ARG A 94 13.44 5.45 -7.10
N ASP A 95 14.71 5.34 -6.71
CA ASP A 95 15.70 6.42 -6.72
C ASP A 95 17.02 6.02 -7.40
N GLY A 96 17.04 4.88 -8.09
CA GLY A 96 18.20 4.39 -8.85
C GLY A 96 19.16 3.52 -8.03
N ASP A 97 19.07 3.51 -6.71
CA ASP A 97 19.79 2.54 -5.88
C ASP A 97 19.07 1.18 -5.91
N PRO A 98 19.67 0.11 -6.48
CA PRO A 98 19.03 -1.21 -6.58
C PRO A 98 18.67 -1.82 -5.21
N ASN A 99 19.30 -1.38 -4.13
CA ASN A 99 19.01 -1.83 -2.77
C ASN A 99 17.88 -1.04 -2.11
N SER A 100 17.49 0.11 -2.63
CA SER A 100 16.46 0.93 -2.00
C SER A 100 15.06 0.35 -2.20
N ARG A 101 14.26 0.44 -1.15
CA ARG A 101 12.84 0.09 -1.13
C ARG A 101 12.10 1.18 -0.35
N VAL A 102 10.82 1.34 -0.61
CA VAL A 102 10.02 2.35 0.07
C VAL A 102 8.67 1.80 0.50
N ILE A 103 8.26 2.15 1.72
CA ILE A 103 6.93 1.85 2.26
C ILE A 103 6.16 3.17 2.39
N HIS A 104 4.94 3.19 1.87
CA HIS A 104 3.99 4.27 2.09
C HIS A 104 2.86 3.77 2.99
N VAL A 105 2.56 4.54 4.03
CA VAL A 105 1.42 4.32 4.93
C VAL A 105 0.44 5.47 4.74
N LEU A 106 -0.70 5.19 4.13
CA LEU A 106 -1.62 6.19 3.59
C LEU A 106 -2.69 6.57 4.61
N THR A 107 -2.89 7.87 4.84
CA THR A 107 -3.93 8.43 5.71
C THR A 107 -5.13 8.91 4.90
N VAL A 108 -6.30 9.00 5.53
CA VAL A 108 -7.58 9.26 4.86
C VAL A 108 -7.67 10.68 4.31
N ASP A 109 -7.19 11.66 5.07
CA ASP A 109 -7.17 13.08 4.73
C ASP A 109 -5.89 13.69 5.32
N ALA A 110 -5.18 14.53 4.57
CA ALA A 110 -3.99 15.23 5.02
C ALA A 110 -4.30 16.45 5.89
N ASP A 111 -5.53 16.96 5.86
CA ASP A 111 -5.98 18.05 6.73
C ASP A 111 -6.49 17.55 8.09
N ASP A 112 -6.71 16.24 8.25
CA ASP A 112 -7.00 15.62 9.54
C ASP A 112 -5.69 15.41 10.33
N ALA A 113 -5.20 16.49 10.95
CA ALA A 113 -3.97 16.47 11.72
C ALA A 113 -4.00 15.45 12.89
N VAL A 114 -5.18 15.12 13.41
CA VAL A 114 -5.35 14.15 14.49
C VAL A 114 -5.10 12.74 13.98
N ASP A 115 -5.71 12.35 12.86
CA ASP A 115 -5.44 11.04 12.24
C ASP A 115 -3.99 10.93 11.73
N VAL A 116 -3.46 11.99 11.12
CA VAL A 116 -2.08 12.02 10.61
C VAL A 116 -1.07 11.76 11.74
N GLU A 117 -1.20 12.43 12.89
CA GLU A 117 -0.30 12.19 14.03
C GLU A 117 -0.59 10.85 14.71
N ARG A 118 -1.85 10.41 14.80
CA ARG A 118 -2.19 9.07 15.31
C ARG A 118 -1.46 7.98 14.54
N VAL A 119 -1.47 8.05 13.21
CA VAL A 119 -0.77 7.08 12.35
C VAL A 119 0.75 7.19 12.53
N ARG A 120 1.29 8.40 12.66
CA ARG A 120 2.72 8.60 12.94
C ARG A 120 3.14 7.97 14.27
N ALA A 121 2.37 8.22 15.33
CA ALA A 121 2.63 7.66 16.66
C ALA A 121 2.55 6.14 16.66
N ALA A 122 1.59 5.56 15.93
CA ALA A 122 1.50 4.11 15.75
C ALA A 122 2.72 3.53 15.01
N LEU A 123 3.25 4.21 13.99
CA LEU A 123 4.50 3.83 13.32
C LEU A 123 5.70 3.84 14.29
N VAL A 124 5.82 4.90 15.09
CA VAL A 124 6.88 5.01 16.09
C VAL A 124 6.77 3.90 17.14
N LYS A 125 5.55 3.56 17.57
CA LYS A 125 5.29 2.48 18.53
C LYS A 125 5.74 1.11 18.02
N ILE A 126 5.63 0.85 16.72
CA ILE A 126 6.13 -0.39 16.10
C ILE A 126 7.62 -0.30 15.69
N GLY A 127 8.32 0.75 16.11
CA GLY A 127 9.78 0.89 15.93
C GLY A 127 10.21 1.56 14.63
N HIS A 128 9.30 2.26 13.93
CA HIS A 128 9.59 2.87 12.63
C HIS A 128 9.29 4.37 12.64
N THR A 129 10.32 5.20 12.43
CA THR A 129 10.15 6.65 12.26
C THR A 129 10.09 6.97 10.78
N PRO A 130 8.99 7.55 10.27
CA PRO A 130 8.90 7.95 8.87
C PRO A 130 9.78 9.17 8.58
N ASP A 131 10.28 9.25 7.36
CA ASP A 131 11.20 10.33 6.91
C ASP A 131 10.50 11.58 6.38
N GLY A 132 9.18 11.52 6.22
CA GLY A 132 8.36 12.63 5.77
C GLY A 132 6.91 12.23 5.53
N TYR A 133 6.07 13.26 5.46
CA TYR A 133 4.67 13.16 5.10
C TYR A 133 4.41 13.93 3.81
N GLU A 134 3.64 13.35 2.90
CA GLU A 134 3.31 13.96 1.62
C GLU A 134 1.82 13.82 1.33
N ARG A 135 1.18 14.92 0.90
CA ARG A 135 -0.19 14.88 0.37
C ARG A 135 -0.14 14.19 -1.00
N ARG A 136 -1.03 13.23 -1.23
CA ARG A 136 -1.17 12.62 -2.54
C ARG A 136 -1.68 13.68 -3.51
N ALA A 137 -0.92 13.96 -4.57
CA ALA A 137 -1.42 14.79 -5.66
C ALA A 137 -2.69 14.12 -6.23
N GLU A 138 -3.73 14.92 -6.48
CA GLU A 138 -4.91 14.48 -7.22
C GLU A 138 -4.44 13.92 -8.57
N GLY A 139 -4.84 12.70 -8.86
CA GLY A 139 -4.56 12.01 -10.12
C GLY A 139 -5.83 11.85 -10.92
#